data_AF-A0A2L1KEN9-F1
#
_entry.id   AF-A0A2L1KEN9-F1
#
_cell.length_a   1.000
_cell.length_b   1.000
_cell.length_c   1.000
_cell.angle_alpha   90.00
_cell.angle_beta   90.00
_cell.angle_gamma   90.00
#
_symmetry.space_group_name_H-M   'P 1'
#
loop_
_entity.id
_entity.type
_entity.pdbx_description
1 polymer ?
#
loop_
_entity_poly.entity_id
_entity_poly.type
_entity_poly.pdbx_seq_one_letter_code
_entity_poly.pdbx_strand_id
1 'polypeptide(L)'
;MKFTVQAAPLAAILKQCGRVASKKAGDINGNFLIDVQDGHLNVTANNGHQQMSLHLQDPSLIVREAGSVCISASKFEQIVSSLPVDRDVTVSVGEEKATVTCGRSRFSIATLPASSFPKALHSDGQVQTALTIESHALRDGIRGIAFCVARNDVRQYLNGMLFEASEGKLTLVGTDGHRMGMVELQIEKSSSMKFILPVACLEDVASFASHGYVTITHSGNLVSFTAVNGTMTSRLVDGAFPNYCALIERAETGQLINLNRDAITSAVARVSLLSDGKSQAVRLKFCQQTVEVVSVSNDALSEAEDLLPCDFDAAPFDVGFNSRYAQEAFKAVSSTDLQLFYSGPASGTLIKAKDCPHQKFVLMPVRL
;
A
#
# COMPACT_ATOMS: atom_id res chain seq x y z
N MET A 1 -35.56 -8.48 -5.34
CA MET A 1 -34.32 -9.06 -4.77
C MET A 1 -34.48 -9.30 -3.26
N LYS A 2 -34.13 -10.48 -2.76
CA LYS A 2 -34.17 -10.85 -1.34
C LYS A 2 -33.18 -11.97 -1.00
N PHE A 3 -32.35 -11.77 0.02
CA PHE A 3 -31.40 -12.77 0.51
C PHE A 3 -31.25 -12.74 2.03
N THR A 4 -30.67 -13.79 2.60
CA THR A 4 -30.26 -13.87 4.01
C THR A 4 -28.86 -14.45 4.11
N VAL A 5 -28.04 -13.92 5.01
CA VAL A 5 -26.66 -14.36 5.24
C VAL A 5 -26.23 -13.94 6.65
N GLN A 6 -25.25 -14.61 7.24
CA GLN A 6 -24.71 -14.19 8.53
C GLN A 6 -24.06 -12.79 8.47
N ALA A 7 -24.15 -12.05 9.58
CA ALA A 7 -23.65 -10.67 9.66
C ALA A 7 -22.14 -10.58 9.46
N ALA A 8 -21.34 -11.48 10.05
CA ALA A 8 -19.89 -11.45 9.94
C ALA A 8 -19.34 -11.51 8.50
N PRO A 9 -19.71 -12.52 7.67
CA PRO A 9 -19.22 -12.60 6.29
C PRO A 9 -19.71 -11.42 5.43
N LEU A 10 -20.95 -10.95 5.63
CA LEU A 10 -21.47 -9.77 4.94
C LEU A 10 -20.73 -8.48 5.34
N ALA A 11 -20.46 -8.28 6.64
CA ALA A 11 -19.70 -7.13 7.12
C ALA A 11 -18.27 -7.13 6.53
N ALA A 12 -17.61 -8.29 6.48
CA ALA A 12 -16.26 -8.42 5.96
C ALA A 12 -16.16 -8.02 4.49
N ILE A 13 -17.05 -8.54 3.63
CA ILE A 13 -17.04 -8.21 2.20
C ILE A 13 -17.43 -6.75 1.94
N LEU A 14 -18.43 -6.21 2.66
CA LEU A 14 -18.83 -4.81 2.54
C LEU A 14 -17.70 -3.87 2.97
N LYS A 15 -17.02 -4.17 4.08
CA LYS A 15 -15.89 -3.37 4.56
C LYS A 15 -14.73 -3.38 3.57
N GLN A 16 -14.40 -4.53 2.99
CA GLN A 16 -13.32 -4.64 2.01
C GLN A 16 -13.65 -3.88 0.73
N CYS A 17 -14.85 -4.08 0.16
CA CYS A 17 -15.29 -3.40 -1.05
C CYS A 17 -15.47 -1.89 -0.84
N GLY A 18 -15.97 -1.49 0.35
CA GLY A 18 -16.22 -0.10 0.74
C GLY A 18 -14.99 0.80 0.76
N ARG A 19 -13.79 0.23 0.81
CA ARG A 19 -12.52 0.98 0.72
C ARG A 19 -12.40 1.77 -0.58
N VAL A 20 -12.94 1.21 -1.66
CA VAL A 20 -12.89 1.78 -3.01
C VAL A 20 -14.04 2.75 -3.29
N ALA A 21 -15.14 2.71 -2.52
CA ALA A 21 -16.29 3.57 -2.75
C ALA A 21 -15.97 5.06 -2.56
N SER A 22 -16.56 5.92 -3.39
CA SER A 22 -16.40 7.38 -3.26
C SER A 22 -16.95 7.88 -1.92
N LYS A 23 -16.19 8.71 -1.23
CA LYS A 23 -16.60 9.38 0.02
C LYS A 23 -17.31 10.71 -0.22
N LYS A 24 -17.43 11.16 -1.48
CA LYS A 24 -18.07 12.43 -1.82
C LYS A 24 -19.58 12.31 -1.66
N ALA A 25 -20.18 13.22 -0.89
CA ALA A 25 -21.62 13.23 -0.66
C ALA A 25 -22.39 13.40 -1.99
N GLY A 26 -23.41 12.56 -2.20
CA GLY A 26 -24.25 12.58 -3.40
C GLY A 26 -23.62 11.99 -4.67
N ASP A 27 -22.38 11.50 -4.60
CA ASP A 27 -21.74 10.82 -5.72
C ASP A 27 -22.35 9.42 -5.91
N ILE A 28 -22.71 9.08 -7.16
CA ILE A 28 -23.22 7.74 -7.50
C ILE A 28 -22.20 6.64 -7.17
N ASN A 29 -20.91 6.96 -7.26
CA ASN A 29 -19.81 6.09 -6.87
C ASN A 29 -19.72 5.84 -5.35
N GLY A 30 -20.51 6.56 -4.54
CA GLY A 30 -20.66 6.31 -3.10
C GLY A 30 -21.62 5.16 -2.76
N ASN A 31 -22.07 4.41 -3.76
CA ASN A 31 -22.94 3.25 -3.61
C ASN A 31 -22.18 1.96 -3.92
N PHE A 32 -22.63 0.85 -3.33
CA PHE A 32 -22.35 -0.49 -3.81
C PHE A 32 -23.36 -0.86 -4.87
N LEU A 33 -22.92 -1.54 -5.92
CA LEU A 33 -23.78 -2.44 -6.69
C LEU A 33 -23.83 -3.78 -5.97
N ILE A 34 -25.02 -4.12 -5.49
CA ILE A 34 -25.34 -5.42 -4.91
C ILE A 34 -26.05 -6.22 -5.97
N ASP A 35 -25.49 -7.38 -6.32
CA ASP A 35 -26.07 -8.29 -7.30
C ASP A 35 -26.16 -9.68 -6.69
N VAL A 36 -27.34 -10.28 -6.75
CA VAL A 36 -27.62 -11.59 -6.18
C VAL A 36 -28.24 -12.47 -7.25
N GLN A 37 -27.48 -13.45 -7.72
CA GLN A 37 -27.86 -14.39 -8.78
C GLN A 37 -27.21 -15.75 -8.54
N ASP A 38 -27.87 -16.84 -8.93
CA ASP A 38 -27.32 -18.20 -8.92
C ASP A 38 -26.68 -18.66 -7.59
N GLY A 39 -27.23 -18.21 -6.45
CA GLY A 39 -26.70 -18.55 -5.13
C GLY A 39 -25.44 -17.77 -4.73
N HIS A 40 -25.07 -16.74 -5.50
CA HIS A 40 -23.94 -15.87 -5.23
C HIS A 40 -24.41 -14.45 -4.88
N LEU A 41 -23.63 -13.77 -4.04
CA LEU A 41 -23.78 -12.35 -3.75
C LEU A 41 -22.51 -11.63 -4.20
N ASN A 42 -22.65 -10.73 -5.15
CA ASN A 42 -21.58 -9.90 -5.68
C ASN A 42 -21.72 -8.48 -5.12
N VAL A 43 -20.61 -7.92 -4.63
CA VAL A 43 -20.54 -6.54 -4.13
C VAL A 43 -19.51 -5.81 -4.97
N THR A 44 -19.95 -4.77 -5.68
CA THR A 44 -19.05 -3.93 -6.49
C THR A 44 -19.04 -2.49 -6.01
N ALA A 45 -17.85 -1.91 -5.83
CA ALA A 45 -17.62 -0.50 -5.50
C ALA A 45 -16.73 0.16 -6.56
N ASN A 46 -16.87 1.47 -6.73
CA ASN A 46 -16.12 2.26 -7.71
C ASN A 46 -15.87 3.67 -7.16
N ASN A 47 -14.82 4.36 -7.60
CA ASN A 47 -14.60 5.80 -7.38
C ASN A 47 -14.18 6.58 -8.64
N GLY A 48 -14.35 5.99 -9.82
CA GLY A 48 -13.94 6.54 -11.12
C GLY A 48 -12.50 6.22 -11.52
N HIS A 49 -11.63 5.95 -10.54
CA HIS A 49 -10.22 5.58 -10.76
C HIS A 49 -9.96 4.10 -10.47
N GLN A 50 -10.67 3.55 -9.50
CA GLN A 50 -10.58 2.17 -9.05
C GLN A 50 -11.96 1.54 -8.99
N GLN A 51 -12.02 0.24 -9.28
CA GLN A 51 -13.21 -0.58 -9.09
C GLN A 51 -12.83 -1.87 -8.39
N MET A 52 -13.63 -2.30 -7.43
CA MET A 52 -13.46 -3.59 -6.77
C MET A 52 -14.77 -4.35 -6.84
N SER A 53 -14.73 -5.60 -7.28
CA SER A 53 -15.86 -6.52 -7.29
C SER A 53 -15.47 -7.76 -6.51
N LEU A 54 -16.23 -8.08 -5.47
CA LEU A 54 -16.00 -9.22 -4.60
C LEU A 54 -17.20 -10.18 -4.65
N HIS A 55 -16.90 -11.47 -4.57
CA HIS A 55 -17.86 -12.55 -4.53
C HIS A 55 -17.96 -13.08 -3.10
N LEU A 56 -19.16 -13.05 -2.53
CA LEU A 56 -19.42 -13.74 -1.27
C LEU A 56 -19.84 -15.18 -1.55
N GLN A 57 -18.97 -16.11 -1.17
CA GLN A 57 -19.27 -17.53 -1.11
C GLN A 57 -19.29 -17.94 0.37
N ASP A 58 -20.50 -18.05 0.93
CA ASP A 58 -20.70 -18.43 2.32
C ASP A 58 -21.85 -19.44 2.43
N PRO A 59 -21.71 -20.55 3.18
CA PRO A 59 -22.76 -21.55 3.33
C PRO A 59 -24.06 -21.01 3.94
N SER A 60 -24.01 -19.89 4.68
CA SER A 60 -25.19 -19.24 5.25
C SER A 60 -25.98 -18.40 4.25
N LEU A 61 -25.44 -18.16 3.04
CA LEU A 61 -26.12 -17.36 2.03
C LEU A 61 -27.32 -18.11 1.45
N ILE A 62 -28.51 -17.58 1.69
CA ILE A 62 -29.78 -18.08 1.17
C ILE A 62 -30.41 -16.99 0.29
N VAL A 63 -30.38 -17.22 -1.02
CA VAL A 63 -31.06 -16.37 -2.00
C VAL A 63 -32.53 -16.79 -2.12
N ARG A 64 -33.45 -15.85 -1.87
CA ARG A 64 -34.90 -16.09 -2.02
C ARG A 64 -35.45 -15.48 -3.30
N GLU A 65 -34.87 -14.36 -3.74
CA GLU A 65 -35.27 -13.68 -4.97
C GLU A 65 -34.03 -12.99 -5.54
N ALA A 66 -33.67 -13.34 -6.77
CA ALA A 66 -32.53 -12.74 -7.46
C ALA A 66 -32.78 -11.25 -7.78
N GLY A 67 -31.72 -10.54 -8.16
CA GLY A 67 -31.78 -9.20 -8.68
C GLY A 67 -30.57 -8.36 -8.30
N SER A 68 -30.60 -7.10 -8.69
CA SER A 68 -29.51 -6.16 -8.46
C SER A 68 -30.02 -4.78 -8.09
N VAL A 69 -29.22 -4.06 -7.29
CA VAL A 69 -29.56 -2.72 -6.82
C VAL A 69 -28.31 -1.92 -6.46
N CYS A 70 -28.40 -0.60 -6.54
CA CYS A 70 -27.42 0.30 -5.92
C CYS A 70 -27.86 0.69 -4.50
N ILE A 71 -26.97 0.57 -3.52
CA ILE A 71 -27.22 0.94 -2.12
C ILE A 71 -26.04 1.75 -1.56
N SER A 72 -26.30 2.75 -0.72
CA SER A 72 -25.24 3.57 -0.12
C SER A 72 -24.20 2.71 0.60
N ALA A 73 -22.94 2.82 0.18
CA ALA A 73 -21.87 1.96 0.64
C ALA A 73 -21.61 2.17 2.14
N SER A 74 -21.41 3.43 2.54
CA SER A 74 -21.15 3.80 3.93
C SER A 74 -22.29 3.41 4.86
N LYS A 75 -23.55 3.70 4.50
CA LYS A 75 -24.70 3.37 5.36
C LYS A 75 -24.88 1.86 5.49
N PHE A 76 -24.77 1.12 4.38
CA PHE A 76 -24.98 -0.32 4.41
C PHE A 76 -23.88 -1.03 5.19
N GLU A 77 -22.61 -0.66 4.97
CA GLU A 77 -21.47 -1.17 5.74
C GLU A 77 -21.62 -0.86 7.24
N GLN A 78 -21.92 0.38 7.61
CA GLN A 78 -22.10 0.78 9.01
C GLN A 78 -23.22 0.01 9.70
N ILE A 79 -24.36 -0.16 9.02
CA ILE A 79 -25.49 -0.91 9.56
C ILE A 79 -25.07 -2.36 9.80
N VAL A 80 -24.54 -3.06 8.79
CA VAL A 80 -24.20 -4.48 8.92
C VAL A 80 -23.09 -4.70 9.95
N SER A 81 -22.08 -3.82 9.98
CA SER A 81 -20.98 -3.90 10.95
C SER A 81 -21.40 -3.63 12.40
N SER A 82 -22.55 -2.99 12.61
CA SER A 82 -23.12 -2.75 13.96
C SER A 82 -23.93 -3.92 14.51
N LEU A 83 -24.23 -4.93 13.67
CA LEU A 83 -25.05 -6.07 14.05
C LEU A 83 -24.23 -7.14 14.81
N PRO A 84 -24.88 -7.96 15.65
CA PRO A 84 -24.22 -9.11 16.25
C PRO A 84 -23.72 -10.08 15.18
N VAL A 85 -22.43 -10.45 15.27
CA VAL A 85 -21.68 -11.17 14.22
C VAL A 85 -22.24 -12.55 13.88
N ASP A 86 -22.92 -13.20 14.82
CA ASP A 86 -23.46 -14.57 14.75
C ASP A 86 -24.92 -14.63 14.25
N ARG A 87 -25.50 -13.49 13.86
CA ARG A 87 -26.91 -13.39 13.48
C ARG A 87 -27.13 -13.34 11.98
N ASP A 88 -28.23 -13.93 11.56
CA ASP A 88 -28.72 -13.84 10.20
C ASP A 88 -29.26 -12.43 9.91
N VAL A 89 -28.81 -11.88 8.79
CA VAL A 89 -29.23 -10.60 8.25
C VAL A 89 -30.05 -10.86 7.01
N THR A 90 -31.33 -10.49 7.04
CA THR A 90 -32.20 -10.54 5.85
C THR A 90 -32.24 -9.18 5.18
N VAL A 91 -31.89 -9.15 3.89
CA VAL A 91 -32.01 -7.97 3.03
C VAL A 91 -33.12 -8.21 2.02
N SER A 92 -34.09 -7.30 1.97
CA SER A 92 -35.22 -7.34 1.03
C SER A 92 -35.34 -6.00 0.33
N VAL A 93 -35.35 -6.01 -1.00
CA VAL A 93 -35.38 -4.79 -1.82
C VAL A 93 -36.72 -4.66 -2.51
N GLY A 94 -37.42 -3.57 -2.23
CA GLY A 94 -38.60 -3.12 -2.98
C GLY A 94 -38.21 -2.12 -4.07
N GLU A 95 -39.15 -1.31 -4.54
CA GLU A 95 -38.91 -0.37 -5.66
C GLU A 95 -37.86 0.71 -5.33
N GLU A 96 -37.99 1.39 -4.19
CA GLU A 96 -37.14 2.55 -3.85
C GLU A 96 -36.29 2.35 -2.60
N LYS A 97 -36.44 1.22 -1.90
CA LYS A 97 -35.77 0.97 -0.62
C LYS A 97 -35.37 -0.48 -0.40
N ALA A 98 -34.22 -0.66 0.22
CA ALA A 98 -33.77 -1.89 0.84
C ALA A 98 -34.15 -1.90 2.33
N THR A 99 -34.80 -2.96 2.78
CA THR A 99 -35.03 -3.25 4.20
C THR A 99 -33.99 -4.25 4.69
N VAL A 100 -33.22 -3.90 5.72
CA VAL A 100 -32.24 -4.77 6.37
C VAL A 100 -32.78 -5.15 7.75
N THR A 101 -32.93 -6.44 8.01
CA THR A 101 -33.52 -6.97 9.25
C THR A 101 -32.57 -7.95 9.92
N CYS A 102 -32.39 -7.82 11.23
CA CYS A 102 -31.61 -8.74 12.06
C CYS A 102 -32.24 -8.80 13.46
N GLY A 103 -32.88 -9.93 13.79
CA GLY A 103 -33.66 -10.05 15.02
C GLY A 103 -34.76 -8.98 15.11
N ARG A 104 -34.69 -8.13 16.13
CA ARG A 104 -35.65 -7.02 16.34
C ARG A 104 -35.23 -5.70 15.67
N SER A 105 -34.04 -5.64 15.09
CA SER A 105 -33.54 -4.46 14.40
C SER A 105 -34.04 -4.45 12.95
N ARG A 106 -34.56 -3.29 12.52
CA ARG A 106 -35.04 -3.08 11.14
C ARG A 106 -34.60 -1.71 10.64
N PHE A 107 -33.87 -1.70 9.53
CA PHE A 107 -33.39 -0.50 8.86
C PHE A 107 -34.01 -0.39 7.47
N SER A 108 -34.21 0.84 7.01
CA SER A 108 -34.69 1.13 5.65
C SER A 108 -33.71 2.09 4.99
N ILE A 109 -33.15 1.70 3.85
CA ILE A 109 -32.12 2.44 3.11
C ILE A 109 -32.66 2.72 1.72
N ALA A 110 -32.59 3.98 1.27
CA ALA A 110 -32.95 4.34 -0.10
C ALA A 110 -32.01 3.63 -1.10
N THR A 111 -32.57 3.20 -2.23
CA THR A 111 -31.84 2.51 -3.28
C THR A 111 -31.94 3.25 -4.61
N LEU A 112 -31.01 2.95 -5.52
CA LEU A 112 -31.08 3.36 -6.92
C LEU A 112 -31.13 2.12 -7.82
N PRO A 113 -31.69 2.22 -9.03
CA PRO A 113 -31.63 1.15 -10.01
C PRO A 113 -30.19 0.70 -10.27
N ALA A 114 -29.97 -0.60 -10.50
CA ALA A 114 -28.65 -1.13 -10.84
C ALA A 114 -28.06 -0.48 -12.12
N SER A 115 -28.91 -0.09 -13.06
CA SER A 115 -28.53 0.62 -14.29
C SER A 115 -27.94 2.01 -14.05
N SER A 116 -28.12 2.58 -12.86
CA SER A 116 -27.46 3.84 -12.46
C SER A 116 -26.01 3.63 -12.05
N PHE A 117 -25.57 2.39 -11.78
CA PHE A 117 -24.19 2.13 -11.41
C PHE A 117 -23.25 2.44 -12.57
N PRO A 118 -22.08 3.06 -12.33
CA PRO A 118 -21.10 3.35 -13.38
C PRO A 118 -20.70 2.09 -14.14
N LYS A 119 -20.43 2.25 -15.44
CA LYS A 119 -19.91 1.15 -16.27
C LYS A 119 -18.56 0.65 -15.73
N ALA A 120 -18.33 -0.65 -15.90
CA ALA A 120 -17.07 -1.28 -15.54
C ALA A 120 -15.89 -0.62 -16.24
N LEU A 121 -14.76 -0.52 -15.54
CA LEU A 121 -13.48 -0.17 -16.15
C LEU A 121 -13.08 -1.32 -17.09
N HIS A 122 -13.08 -1.06 -18.40
CA HIS A 122 -12.64 -2.01 -19.43
C HIS A 122 -11.53 -1.40 -20.28
N SER A 123 -10.62 -2.24 -20.76
CA SER A 123 -9.58 -1.85 -21.72
C SER A 123 -10.00 -2.41 -23.08
N ASP A 124 -10.40 -1.53 -24.00
CA ASP A 124 -10.73 -1.94 -25.37
C ASP A 124 -9.41 -2.24 -26.12
N GLY A 125 -9.06 -3.52 -26.26
CA GLY A 125 -8.15 -4.01 -27.30
C GLY A 125 -6.66 -3.66 -27.18
N GLN A 126 -5.98 -4.09 -26.11
CA GLN A 126 -4.50 -4.03 -26.01
C GLN A 126 -3.86 -5.40 -25.75
N VAL A 127 -2.55 -5.50 -26.02
CA VAL A 127 -1.71 -6.62 -25.61
C VAL A 127 -1.82 -6.76 -24.09
N GLN A 128 -2.33 -7.90 -23.65
CA GLN A 128 -2.43 -8.22 -22.23
C GLN A 128 -1.16 -8.93 -21.80
N THR A 129 -0.54 -8.38 -20.76
CA THR A 129 0.54 -9.07 -20.04
C THR A 129 -0.01 -9.52 -18.70
N ALA A 130 0.36 -10.71 -18.28
CA ALA A 130 -0.12 -11.27 -17.02
C ALA A 130 0.99 -12.01 -16.28
N LEU A 131 0.91 -11.94 -14.95
CA LEU A 131 1.75 -12.73 -14.06
C LEU A 131 0.92 -13.16 -12.85
N THR A 132 1.36 -14.22 -12.19
CA THR A 132 0.75 -14.72 -10.96
C THR A 132 1.77 -14.69 -9.85
N ILE A 133 1.36 -14.23 -8.66
CA ILE A 133 2.20 -14.07 -7.49
C ILE A 133 1.45 -14.49 -6.22
N GLU A 134 2.17 -14.99 -5.23
CA GLU A 134 1.66 -15.25 -3.90
C GLU A 134 1.07 -13.96 -3.27
N SER A 135 -0.15 -14.06 -2.75
CA SER A 135 -0.88 -12.94 -2.15
C SER A 135 -0.08 -12.27 -1.02
N HIS A 136 0.53 -13.09 -0.15
CA HIS A 136 1.32 -12.58 0.97
C HIS A 136 2.57 -11.84 0.52
N ALA A 137 3.30 -12.37 -0.48
CA ALA A 137 4.51 -11.74 -1.01
C ALA A 137 4.19 -10.37 -1.63
N LEU A 138 3.12 -10.27 -2.42
CA LEU A 138 2.66 -9.01 -3.01
C LEU A 138 2.28 -7.99 -1.93
N ARG A 139 1.44 -8.41 -0.96
CA ARG A 139 0.98 -7.55 0.14
C ARG A 139 2.14 -7.03 0.98
N ASP A 140 3.04 -7.91 1.38
CA ASP A 140 4.13 -7.57 2.28
C ASP A 140 5.18 -6.72 1.54
N GLY A 141 5.42 -7.01 0.25
CA GLY A 141 6.24 -6.18 -0.62
C GLY A 141 5.70 -4.75 -0.76
N ILE A 142 4.41 -4.59 -1.08
CA ILE A 142 3.78 -3.25 -1.18
C ILE A 142 3.90 -2.50 0.15
N ARG A 143 3.47 -3.11 1.27
CA ARG A 143 3.48 -2.46 2.59
C ARG A 143 4.89 -2.15 3.08
N GLY A 144 5.85 -3.00 2.74
CA GLY A 144 7.25 -2.86 3.13
C GLY A 144 7.94 -1.62 2.56
N ILE A 145 7.42 -1.04 1.48
CA ILE A 145 8.02 0.16 0.84
C ILE A 145 7.02 1.29 0.53
N ALA A 146 5.72 1.13 0.80
CA ALA A 146 4.70 2.13 0.48
C ALA A 146 4.93 3.49 1.16
N PHE A 147 5.63 3.53 2.29
CA PHE A 147 5.97 4.78 2.96
C PHE A 147 6.95 5.64 2.15
N CYS A 148 7.73 5.06 1.23
CA CYS A 148 8.64 5.80 0.35
C CYS A 148 7.93 6.50 -0.83
N VAL A 149 6.65 6.21 -1.09
CA VAL A 149 5.92 6.74 -2.24
C VAL A 149 5.40 8.16 -1.96
N ALA A 150 5.56 9.07 -2.92
CA ALA A 150 5.07 10.44 -2.79
C ALA A 150 3.54 10.51 -2.72
N ARG A 151 3.04 11.58 -2.11
CA ARG A 151 1.60 11.88 -2.03
C ARG A 151 1.38 13.32 -2.45
N ASN A 152 0.60 13.53 -3.51
CA ASN A 152 0.28 14.84 -4.07
C ASN A 152 1.52 15.64 -4.52
N ASP A 153 2.54 14.96 -5.04
CA ASP A 153 3.69 15.58 -5.68
C ASP A 153 3.28 16.17 -7.04
N VAL A 154 3.92 17.27 -7.44
CA VAL A 154 3.73 17.88 -8.76
C VAL A 154 4.17 16.94 -9.89
N ARG A 155 5.19 16.10 -9.61
CA ARG A 155 5.69 15.04 -10.49
C ARG A 155 4.76 13.84 -10.39
N GLN A 156 3.79 13.76 -11.29
CA GLN A 156 2.74 12.74 -11.24
C GLN A 156 3.28 11.30 -11.13
N TYR A 157 4.35 10.97 -11.85
CA TYR A 157 4.98 9.64 -11.83
C TYR A 157 5.52 9.20 -10.45
N LEU A 158 5.68 10.12 -9.48
CA LEU A 158 6.06 9.78 -8.10
C LEU A 158 4.85 9.51 -7.19
N ASN A 159 3.64 9.86 -7.61
CA ASN A 159 2.40 9.61 -6.86
C ASN A 159 1.92 8.15 -6.99
N GLY A 160 2.85 7.22 -7.18
CA GLY A 160 2.59 5.81 -7.33
C GLY A 160 3.85 4.96 -7.16
N MET A 161 3.63 3.66 -7.06
CA MET A 161 4.68 2.66 -6.97
C MET A 161 4.88 2.04 -8.35
N LEU A 162 6.13 1.95 -8.79
CA LEU A 162 6.51 1.20 -9.98
C LEU A 162 6.35 -0.30 -9.70
N PHE A 163 5.72 -0.99 -10.64
CA PHE A 163 5.70 -2.44 -10.78
C PHE A 163 6.44 -2.78 -12.07
N GLU A 164 7.54 -3.49 -11.98
CA GLU A 164 8.34 -3.91 -13.12
C GLU A 164 8.61 -5.42 -13.03
N ALA A 165 8.07 -6.19 -13.97
CA ALA A 165 8.30 -7.61 -14.07
C ALA A 165 9.23 -7.93 -15.24
N SER A 166 10.34 -8.59 -14.95
CA SER A 166 11.31 -9.07 -15.92
C SER A 166 12.10 -10.25 -15.33
N GLU A 167 12.54 -11.16 -16.19
CA GLU A 167 13.50 -12.23 -15.82
C GLU A 167 13.12 -13.06 -14.57
N GLY A 168 11.82 -13.35 -14.39
CA GLY A 168 11.34 -14.14 -13.24
C GLY A 168 11.27 -13.36 -11.92
N LYS A 169 11.32 -12.04 -11.99
CA LYS A 169 11.19 -11.14 -10.83
C LYS A 169 10.10 -10.11 -11.06
N LEU A 170 9.41 -9.75 -9.98
CA LEU A 170 8.61 -8.54 -9.87
C LEU A 170 9.33 -7.57 -8.93
N THR A 171 9.84 -6.48 -9.47
CA THR A 171 10.45 -5.38 -8.72
C THR A 171 9.39 -4.33 -8.44
N LEU A 172 9.21 -4.00 -7.15
CA LEU A 172 8.42 -2.88 -6.70
C LEU A 172 9.34 -1.73 -6.30
N VAL A 173 9.06 -0.51 -6.74
CA VAL A 173 9.87 0.68 -6.39
C VAL A 173 8.98 1.86 -6.02
N GLY A 174 9.26 2.49 -4.89
CA GLY A 174 8.58 3.71 -4.43
C GLY A 174 9.59 4.80 -4.07
N THR A 175 9.33 6.05 -4.47
CA THR A 175 10.17 7.20 -4.11
C THR A 175 9.38 8.50 -4.07
N ASP A 176 9.82 9.43 -3.22
CA ASP A 176 9.38 10.83 -3.15
C ASP A 176 10.47 11.81 -3.64
N GLY A 177 11.61 11.29 -4.10
CA GLY A 177 12.79 12.03 -4.50
C GLY A 177 13.77 12.33 -3.35
N HIS A 178 13.37 12.14 -2.09
CA HIS A 178 14.25 12.26 -0.92
C HIS A 178 14.63 10.90 -0.33
N ARG A 179 13.79 9.90 -0.56
CA ARG A 179 14.04 8.51 -0.23
C ARG A 179 13.48 7.59 -1.28
N MET A 180 13.99 6.37 -1.30
CA MET A 180 13.52 5.30 -2.17
C MET A 180 13.46 4.00 -1.40
N GLY A 181 12.45 3.18 -1.69
CA GLY A 181 12.34 1.80 -1.26
C GLY A 181 12.17 0.91 -2.48
N MET A 182 12.84 -0.23 -2.48
CA MET A 182 12.77 -1.25 -3.52
C MET A 182 12.62 -2.62 -2.87
N VAL A 183 11.76 -3.46 -3.44
CA VAL A 183 11.68 -4.88 -3.09
C VAL A 183 11.59 -5.73 -4.35
N GLU A 184 12.38 -6.79 -4.43
CA GLU A 184 12.29 -7.81 -5.47
C GLU A 184 11.53 -9.03 -4.96
N LEU A 185 10.52 -9.47 -5.72
CA LEU A 185 9.72 -10.65 -5.44
C LEU A 185 9.93 -11.68 -6.54
N GLN A 186 10.12 -12.95 -6.19
CA GLN A 186 10.29 -14.04 -7.16
C GLN A 186 8.94 -14.41 -7.79
N ILE A 187 8.91 -14.65 -9.10
CA ILE A 187 7.74 -15.10 -9.85
C ILE A 187 8.14 -16.16 -10.89
N GLU A 188 7.29 -17.16 -11.11
CA GLU A 188 7.68 -18.32 -11.95
C GLU A 188 7.79 -17.99 -13.45
N LYS A 189 6.91 -17.11 -13.95
CA LYS A 189 6.83 -16.72 -15.37
C LYS A 189 6.39 -15.26 -15.46
N SER A 190 7.07 -14.49 -16.30
CA SER A 190 6.69 -13.10 -16.56
C SER A 190 6.83 -12.78 -18.04
N SER A 191 5.74 -12.35 -18.67
CA SER A 191 5.86 -11.39 -19.77
C SER A 191 6.38 -10.07 -19.20
N SER A 192 7.26 -9.38 -19.93
CA SER A 192 7.74 -8.05 -19.54
C SER A 192 6.56 -7.14 -19.26
N MET A 193 6.48 -6.59 -18.06
CA MET A 193 5.37 -5.75 -17.60
C MET A 193 5.94 -4.57 -16.83
N LYS A 194 5.49 -3.35 -17.12
CA LYS A 194 5.94 -2.15 -16.43
C LYS A 194 4.81 -1.14 -16.32
N PHE A 195 4.44 -0.75 -15.10
CA PHE A 195 3.41 0.26 -14.85
C PHE A 195 3.60 0.94 -13.50
N ILE A 196 2.92 2.09 -13.30
CA ILE A 196 2.92 2.81 -12.02
C ILE A 196 1.51 2.72 -11.41
N LEU A 197 1.40 2.03 -10.28
CA LEU A 197 0.15 1.92 -9.52
C LEU A 197 -0.01 3.14 -8.61
N PRO A 198 -1.12 3.90 -8.67
CA PRO A 198 -1.30 5.09 -7.85
C PRO A 198 -1.21 4.79 -6.35
N VAL A 199 -0.63 5.71 -5.57
CA VAL A 199 -0.43 5.57 -4.12
C VAL A 199 -1.73 5.29 -3.36
N ALA A 200 -2.86 5.80 -3.87
CA ALA A 200 -4.19 5.58 -3.33
C ALA A 200 -4.68 4.13 -3.46
N CYS A 201 -4.11 3.33 -4.37
CA CYS A 201 -4.52 1.95 -4.61
C CYS A 201 -3.70 0.94 -3.80
N LEU A 202 -2.53 1.33 -3.29
CA LEU A 202 -1.54 0.40 -2.74
C LEU A 202 -2.09 -0.42 -1.58
N GLU A 203 -2.72 0.24 -0.60
CA GLU A 203 -3.27 -0.46 0.57
C GLU A 203 -4.53 -1.27 0.20
N ASP A 204 -5.28 -0.84 -0.80
CA ASP A 204 -6.47 -1.57 -1.27
C ASP A 204 -6.05 -2.85 -1.99
N VAL A 205 -5.01 -2.80 -2.82
CA VAL A 205 -4.39 -3.99 -3.44
C VAL A 205 -3.76 -4.90 -2.39
N ALA A 206 -3.00 -4.35 -1.44
CA ALA A 206 -2.38 -5.12 -0.37
C ALA A 206 -3.44 -5.82 0.51
N SER A 207 -4.55 -5.16 0.81
CA SER A 207 -5.66 -5.76 1.55
C SER A 207 -6.46 -6.77 0.71
N PHE A 208 -6.54 -6.58 -0.61
CA PHE A 208 -7.17 -7.51 -1.55
C PHE A 208 -6.36 -8.81 -1.67
N ALA A 209 -5.03 -8.69 -1.73
CA ALA A 209 -4.06 -9.80 -1.72
C ALA A 209 -3.99 -10.48 -0.34
N SER A 210 -5.07 -11.15 0.05
CA SER A 210 -5.21 -11.74 1.38
C SER A 210 -4.63 -13.16 1.47
N HIS A 211 -5.03 -14.06 0.58
CA HIS A 211 -4.69 -15.50 0.62
C HIS A 211 -4.51 -16.08 -0.79
N GLY A 212 -3.80 -17.20 -0.89
CA GLY A 212 -3.53 -17.89 -2.15
C GLY A 212 -2.71 -17.03 -3.11
N TYR A 213 -3.15 -16.96 -4.36
CA TYR A 213 -2.47 -16.23 -5.44
C TYR A 213 -3.29 -15.05 -5.95
N VAL A 214 -2.60 -14.04 -6.45
CA VAL A 214 -3.15 -12.95 -7.23
C VAL A 214 -2.58 -13.01 -8.64
N THR A 215 -3.46 -12.95 -9.63
CA THR A 215 -3.07 -12.72 -11.03
C THR A 215 -3.15 -11.23 -11.32
N ILE A 216 -2.03 -10.65 -11.73
CA ILE A 216 -1.91 -9.26 -12.15
C ILE A 216 -1.97 -9.23 -13.68
N THR A 217 -2.96 -8.53 -14.23
CA THR A 217 -3.13 -8.34 -15.67
C THR A 217 -3.01 -6.86 -16.02
N HIS A 218 -2.07 -6.51 -16.88
CA HIS A 218 -1.84 -5.14 -17.35
C HIS A 218 -2.34 -5.02 -18.80
N SER A 219 -3.19 -4.01 -19.05
CA SER A 219 -3.80 -3.74 -20.36
C SER A 219 -4.00 -2.23 -20.55
N GLY A 220 -3.17 -1.61 -21.40
CA GLY A 220 -3.22 -0.18 -21.67
C GLY A 220 -3.00 0.65 -20.40
N ASN A 221 -3.97 1.50 -20.05
CA ASN A 221 -3.91 2.34 -18.84
C ASN A 221 -4.61 1.71 -17.61
N LEU A 222 -4.91 0.41 -17.67
CA LEU A 222 -5.55 -0.33 -16.60
C LEU A 222 -4.68 -1.49 -16.13
N VAL A 223 -4.74 -1.76 -14.83
CA VAL A 223 -4.26 -3.00 -14.22
C VAL A 223 -5.39 -3.64 -13.42
N SER A 224 -5.52 -4.96 -13.55
CA SER A 224 -6.46 -5.78 -12.79
C SER A 224 -5.71 -6.79 -11.93
N PHE A 225 -6.13 -6.88 -10.67
CA PHE A 225 -5.70 -7.86 -9.70
C PHE A 225 -6.86 -8.83 -9.48
N THR A 226 -6.69 -10.09 -9.86
CA THR A 226 -7.72 -11.12 -9.73
C THR A 226 -7.27 -12.15 -8.71
N ALA A 227 -8.14 -12.42 -7.72
CA ALA A 227 -7.95 -13.41 -6.68
C ALA A 227 -9.20 -14.30 -6.59
N VAL A 228 -9.16 -15.32 -5.75
CA VAL A 228 -10.29 -16.27 -5.59
C VAL A 228 -11.61 -15.59 -5.23
N ASN A 229 -11.55 -14.48 -4.50
CA ASN A 229 -12.71 -13.77 -3.95
C ASN A 229 -13.17 -12.58 -4.81
N GLY A 230 -12.55 -12.31 -5.96
CA GLY A 230 -12.98 -11.20 -6.81
C GLY A 230 -11.91 -10.61 -7.72
N THR A 231 -12.16 -9.39 -8.18
CA THR A 231 -11.24 -8.61 -9.02
C THR A 231 -11.23 -7.15 -8.60
N MET A 232 -10.04 -6.57 -8.53
CA MET A 232 -9.81 -5.14 -8.35
C MET A 232 -9.13 -4.57 -9.59
N THR A 233 -9.67 -3.50 -10.17
CA THR A 233 -9.11 -2.82 -11.35
C THR A 233 -8.79 -1.39 -11.00
N SER A 234 -7.64 -0.90 -11.46
CA SER A 234 -7.20 0.49 -11.24
C SER A 234 -6.69 1.13 -12.52
N ARG A 235 -6.93 2.43 -12.67
CA ARG A 235 -6.22 3.28 -13.62
C ARG A 235 -4.78 3.52 -13.16
N LEU A 236 -3.87 3.53 -14.13
CA LEU A 236 -2.45 3.74 -13.89
C LEU A 236 -2.09 5.22 -13.81
N VAL A 237 -0.94 5.51 -13.20
CA VAL A 237 -0.31 6.84 -13.28
C VAL A 237 0.48 6.93 -14.58
N ASP A 238 0.26 8.00 -15.34
CA ASP A 238 1.04 8.29 -16.55
C ASP A 238 2.42 8.87 -16.22
N GLY A 239 3.44 8.44 -16.96
CA GLY A 239 4.78 9.03 -16.92
C GLY A 239 5.91 7.99 -16.87
N ALA A 240 7.13 8.47 -17.10
CA ALA A 240 8.33 7.66 -16.98
C ALA A 240 8.85 7.69 -15.54
N PHE A 241 8.90 6.52 -14.89
CA PHE A 241 9.50 6.40 -13.56
C PHE A 241 11.02 6.65 -13.62
N PRO A 242 11.64 7.30 -12.61
CA PRO A 242 13.09 7.54 -12.59
C PRO A 242 13.93 6.26 -12.71
N ASN A 243 15.14 6.38 -13.28
CA ASN A 243 16.08 5.26 -13.38
C ASN A 243 16.66 4.93 -11.99
N TYR A 244 15.98 4.02 -11.29
CA TYR A 244 16.36 3.58 -9.94
C TYR A 244 17.59 2.66 -9.93
N CYS A 245 17.82 1.86 -10.98
CA CYS A 245 18.96 0.96 -11.07
C CYS A 245 20.28 1.71 -10.95
N ALA A 246 20.44 2.79 -11.74
CA ALA A 246 21.65 3.62 -11.71
C ALA A 246 21.90 4.26 -10.34
N LEU A 247 20.85 4.58 -9.59
CA LEU A 247 20.96 5.12 -8.23
C LEU A 247 21.51 4.06 -7.26
N ILE A 248 21.01 2.83 -7.35
CA ILE A 248 21.42 1.70 -6.49
C ILE A 248 22.86 1.28 -6.81
N GLU A 249 23.19 1.08 -8.10
CA GLU A 249 24.52 0.66 -8.53
C GLU A 249 25.61 1.60 -8.00
N ARG A 250 25.38 2.92 -8.09
CA ARG A 250 26.29 3.93 -7.55
C ARG A 250 26.35 3.92 -6.02
N ALA A 251 25.25 3.62 -5.34
CA ALA A 251 25.23 3.55 -3.88
C ALA A 251 25.93 2.28 -3.37
N GLU A 252 25.90 1.17 -4.12
CA GLU A 252 26.56 -0.09 -3.76
C GLU A 252 28.09 -0.02 -3.78
N THR A 253 28.69 0.95 -4.49
CA THR A 253 30.14 1.19 -4.44
C THR A 253 30.59 1.95 -3.20
N GLY A 254 29.66 2.34 -2.32
CA GLY A 254 29.93 3.08 -1.11
C GLY A 254 30.67 2.26 -0.06
N GLN A 255 31.25 2.95 0.91
CA GLN A 255 31.87 2.32 2.05
C GLN A 255 30.80 1.62 2.90
N LEU A 256 31.03 0.33 3.20
CA LEU A 256 30.17 -0.48 4.05
C LEU A 256 30.34 -0.13 5.53
N ILE A 257 29.21 -0.04 6.23
CA ILE A 257 29.11 0.20 7.67
C ILE A 257 28.07 -0.77 8.23
N ASN A 258 28.41 -1.56 9.25
CA ASN A 258 27.43 -2.42 9.92
C ASN A 258 27.01 -1.84 11.28
N LEU A 259 25.71 -1.85 11.55
CA LEU A 259 25.07 -1.26 12.73
C LEU A 259 23.99 -2.18 13.28
N ASN A 260 23.72 -2.10 14.57
CA ASN A 260 22.50 -2.69 15.12
C ASN A 260 21.28 -1.81 14.78
N ARG A 261 20.32 -2.39 14.05
CA ARG A 261 19.11 -1.73 13.56
C ARG A 261 18.27 -1.12 14.66
N ASP A 262 18.04 -1.85 15.75
CA ASP A 262 17.17 -1.38 16.84
C ASP A 262 17.84 -0.26 17.66
N ALA A 263 19.15 -0.38 17.86
CA ALA A 263 19.96 0.64 18.53
C ALA A 263 19.96 1.96 17.75
N ILE A 264 20.29 1.93 16.44
CA ILE A 264 20.33 3.15 15.62
C ILE A 264 18.93 3.76 15.44
N THR A 265 17.90 2.94 15.25
CA THR A 265 16.51 3.42 15.15
C THR A 265 16.09 4.13 16.44
N SER A 266 16.41 3.55 17.60
CA SER A 266 16.06 4.12 18.90
C SER A 266 16.84 5.40 19.22
N ALA A 267 18.13 5.44 18.86
CA ALA A 267 18.95 6.64 19.04
C ALA A 267 18.44 7.80 18.17
N VAL A 268 18.16 7.56 16.89
CA VAL A 268 17.56 8.59 16.01
C VAL A 268 16.22 9.06 16.56
N ALA A 269 15.38 8.16 17.06
CA ALA A 269 14.11 8.53 17.68
C ALA A 269 14.30 9.46 18.89
N ARG A 270 15.20 9.11 19.83
CA ARG A 270 15.51 9.94 21.00
C ARG A 270 16.08 11.31 20.63
N VAL A 271 17.11 11.32 19.79
CA VAL A 271 17.83 12.54 19.40
C VAL A 271 16.93 13.49 18.60
N SER A 272 16.03 12.94 17.78
CA SER A 272 15.08 13.75 16.99
C SER A 272 14.09 14.55 17.84
N LEU A 273 13.89 14.22 19.12
CA LEU A 273 13.02 14.99 20.02
C LEU A 273 13.49 16.42 20.26
N LEU A 274 14.79 16.68 20.11
CA LEU A 274 15.40 18.01 20.19
C LEU A 274 15.79 18.59 18.82
N SER A 275 15.43 17.91 17.71
CA SER A 275 15.61 18.49 16.37
C SER A 275 14.58 19.58 16.10
N ASP A 276 14.98 20.67 15.45
CA ASP A 276 14.07 21.77 15.13
C ASP A 276 12.94 21.27 14.21
N GLY A 277 11.70 21.64 14.53
CA GLY A 277 10.49 21.30 13.80
C GLY A 277 10.57 21.58 12.29
N LYS A 278 11.40 22.55 11.88
CA LYS A 278 11.62 22.92 10.48
C LYS A 278 12.60 22.03 9.71
N SER A 279 13.70 21.58 10.32
CA SER A 279 14.71 20.77 9.62
C SER A 279 14.44 19.28 9.76
N GLN A 280 13.90 18.85 10.91
CA GLN A 280 13.75 17.43 11.29
C GLN A 280 15.03 16.64 10.98
N ALA A 281 16.20 17.26 11.08
CA ALA A 281 17.46 16.67 10.65
C ALA A 281 18.20 16.06 11.84
N VAL A 282 18.86 14.94 11.59
CA VAL A 282 19.83 14.30 12.49
C VAL A 282 21.16 14.17 11.76
N ARG A 283 22.25 14.40 12.47
CA ARG A 283 23.62 14.20 11.99
C ARG A 283 24.15 12.89 12.52
N LEU A 284 24.63 12.02 11.65
CA LEU A 284 25.36 10.82 12.02
C LEU A 284 26.85 11.09 11.77
N LYS A 285 27.66 11.10 12.83
CA LYS A 285 29.11 11.21 12.74
C LYS A 285 29.73 9.84 12.93
N PHE A 286 30.35 9.30 11.89
CA PHE A 286 31.03 8.01 11.94
C PHE A 286 32.50 8.21 12.25
N CYS A 287 32.97 7.54 13.30
CA CYS A 287 34.36 7.44 13.72
C CYS A 287 34.74 5.96 13.81
N GLN A 288 36.04 5.65 14.01
CA GLN A 288 36.47 4.25 14.17
C GLN A 288 35.66 3.56 15.27
N GLN A 289 34.93 2.51 14.88
CA GLN A 289 34.09 1.67 15.74
C GLN A 289 32.88 2.37 16.41
N THR A 290 32.60 3.63 16.11
CA THR A 290 31.47 4.35 16.71
C THR A 290 30.68 5.21 15.72
N VAL A 291 29.40 5.39 16.01
CA VAL A 291 28.54 6.39 15.38
C VAL A 291 27.90 7.26 16.45
N GLU A 292 28.08 8.57 16.32
CA GLU A 292 27.42 9.57 17.16
C GLU A 292 26.20 10.14 16.41
N VAL A 293 25.03 10.06 17.02
CA VAL A 293 23.78 10.63 16.52
C VAL A 293 23.56 11.97 17.22
N VAL A 294 23.56 13.06 16.46
CA VAL A 294 23.47 14.43 16.99
C VAL A 294 22.24 15.15 16.43
N SER A 295 21.53 15.86 17.31
CA SER A 295 20.39 16.69 16.92
C SER A 295 20.85 17.89 16.09
N VAL A 296 20.10 18.25 15.06
CA VAL A 296 20.34 19.48 14.29
C VAL A 296 19.27 20.50 14.67
N SER A 297 19.66 21.54 15.41
CA SER A 297 18.80 22.64 15.82
C SER A 297 19.44 23.99 15.48
N ASN A 298 18.61 25.01 15.24
CA ASN A 298 19.07 26.39 15.06
C ASN A 298 19.31 27.11 16.40
N ASP A 299 18.90 26.48 17.51
CA ASP A 299 19.04 27.00 18.86
C ASP A 299 20.14 26.22 19.59
N ALA A 300 21.28 26.88 19.82
CA ALA A 300 22.46 26.28 20.45
C ALA A 300 22.24 25.88 21.92
N LEU A 301 21.09 26.19 22.52
CA LEU A 301 20.79 25.88 23.92
C LEU A 301 20.24 24.46 24.15
N SER A 302 19.81 23.76 23.11
CA SER A 302 19.27 22.40 23.19
C SER A 302 19.97 21.46 22.22
N GLU A 303 20.74 20.53 22.77
CA GLU A 303 21.48 19.50 22.02
C GLU A 303 21.16 18.12 22.62
N ALA A 304 21.00 17.14 21.74
CA ALA A 304 20.97 15.73 22.08
C ALA A 304 22.07 15.00 21.30
N GLU A 305 22.81 14.16 22.01
CA GLU A 305 23.82 13.27 21.46
C GLU A 305 23.58 11.84 21.97
N ASP A 306 23.87 10.85 21.11
CA ASP A 306 23.79 9.44 21.46
C ASP A 306 24.90 8.68 20.74
N LEU A 307 25.75 7.97 21.48
CA LEU A 307 26.92 7.29 20.96
C LEU A 307 26.69 5.78 20.93
N LEU A 308 26.81 5.19 19.74
CA LEU A 308 26.60 3.77 19.52
C LEU A 308 27.85 3.10 18.96
N PRO A 309 28.08 1.81 19.26
CA PRO A 309 29.09 1.03 18.55
C PRO A 309 28.66 0.78 17.09
N CYS A 310 29.63 0.77 16.18
CA CYS A 310 29.45 0.37 14.79
C CYS A 310 30.64 -0.45 14.29
N ASP A 311 30.45 -1.23 13.24
CA ASP A 311 31.56 -1.82 12.49
C ASP A 311 31.93 -0.88 11.34
N PHE A 312 32.93 -0.03 11.62
CA PHE A 312 33.47 0.96 10.71
C PHE A 312 34.96 1.16 10.99
N ASP A 313 35.79 1.01 9.95
CA ASP A 313 37.23 1.22 10.03
C ASP A 313 37.76 1.95 8.79
N ALA A 314 37.37 3.21 8.61
CA ALA A 314 38.07 4.12 7.70
C ALA A 314 38.00 5.58 8.19
N ALA A 315 38.30 6.51 7.28
CA ALA A 315 38.34 7.94 7.56
C ALA A 315 36.98 8.45 8.10
N PRO A 316 36.97 9.19 9.23
CA PRO A 316 35.75 9.74 9.77
C PRO A 316 35.01 10.64 8.79
N PHE A 317 33.68 10.59 8.85
CA PHE A 317 32.81 11.47 8.07
C PHE A 317 31.51 11.72 8.81
N ASP A 318 30.76 12.73 8.38
CA ASP A 318 29.41 12.97 8.83
C ASP A 318 28.41 13.01 7.67
N VAL A 319 27.16 12.66 7.99
CA VAL A 319 26.05 12.72 7.05
C VAL A 319 24.78 13.12 7.76
N GLY A 320 24.00 14.01 7.14
CA GLY A 320 22.71 14.43 7.65
C GLY A 320 21.57 13.68 7.00
N PHE A 321 20.58 13.27 7.77
CA PHE A 321 19.33 12.74 7.25
C PHE A 321 18.13 13.43 7.86
N ASN A 322 17.02 13.43 7.12
CA ASN A 322 15.72 13.66 7.74
C ASN A 322 15.44 12.50 8.72
N SER A 323 15.20 12.83 9.98
CA SER A 323 15.06 11.91 11.11
C SER A 323 13.91 10.94 10.90
N ARG A 324 12.77 11.41 10.39
CA ARG A 324 11.60 10.59 10.09
C ARG A 324 11.92 9.59 8.98
N TYR A 325 12.59 10.03 7.92
CA TYR A 325 12.96 9.13 6.82
C TYR A 325 13.95 8.07 7.26
N ALA A 326 14.95 8.45 8.08
CA ALA A 326 15.89 7.52 8.68
C ALA A 326 15.18 6.49 9.57
N GLN A 327 14.31 6.92 10.48
CA GLN A 327 13.56 6.01 11.35
C GLN A 327 12.68 5.04 10.56
N GLU A 328 11.92 5.53 9.57
CA GLU A 328 11.04 4.68 8.76
C GLU A 328 11.87 3.66 7.95
N ALA A 329 13.00 4.06 7.36
CA ALA A 329 13.88 3.17 6.60
C ALA A 329 14.59 2.14 7.50
N PHE A 330 15.20 2.56 8.61
CA PHE A 330 15.91 1.66 9.53
C PHE A 330 14.95 0.64 10.14
N LYS A 331 13.76 1.07 10.56
CA LYS A 331 12.72 0.18 11.11
C LYS A 331 12.20 -0.84 10.08
N ALA A 332 12.17 -0.47 8.80
CA ALA A 332 11.67 -1.34 7.74
C ALA A 332 12.65 -2.45 7.35
N VAL A 333 13.92 -2.34 7.73
CA VAL A 333 14.91 -3.41 7.54
C VAL A 333 14.53 -4.62 8.41
N SER A 334 14.34 -5.76 7.77
CA SER A 334 13.84 -6.99 8.39
C SER A 334 14.79 -7.60 9.42
N SER A 335 16.09 -7.29 9.34
CA SER A 335 17.14 -7.85 10.22
C SER A 335 17.55 -6.89 11.35
N THR A 336 18.20 -7.44 12.36
CA THR A 336 18.90 -6.67 13.41
C THR A 336 20.22 -6.10 12.89
N ASP A 337 20.83 -6.73 11.90
CA ASP A 337 22.10 -6.30 11.30
C ASP A 337 21.82 -5.41 10.08
N LEU A 338 21.97 -4.10 10.28
CA LEU A 338 21.73 -3.08 9.28
C LEU A 338 23.04 -2.67 8.61
N GLN A 339 23.04 -2.67 7.28
CA GLN A 339 24.18 -2.25 6.47
C GLN A 339 23.90 -0.90 5.83
N LEU A 340 24.82 0.06 6.00
CA LEU A 340 24.85 1.30 5.25
C LEU A 340 25.98 1.26 4.22
N PHE A 341 25.72 1.81 3.03
CA PHE A 341 26.73 2.05 2.01
C PHE A 341 26.78 3.54 1.72
N TYR A 342 27.90 4.16 2.12
CA TYR A 342 28.11 5.61 2.01
C TYR A 342 29.07 5.93 0.86
N SER A 343 28.59 6.67 -0.14
CA SER A 343 29.37 7.06 -1.32
C SER A 343 29.71 8.57 -1.34
N GLY A 344 29.75 9.22 -0.19
CA GLY A 344 30.07 10.66 -0.05
C GLY A 344 28.88 11.57 0.26
N PRO A 345 29.14 12.85 0.57
CA PRO A 345 28.18 13.74 1.26
C PRO A 345 27.00 14.22 0.41
N ALA A 346 27.09 14.11 -0.93
CA ALA A 346 26.00 14.43 -1.85
C ALA A 346 25.31 13.18 -2.42
N SER A 347 25.82 11.99 -2.09
CA SER A 347 25.34 10.72 -2.63
C SER A 347 24.24 10.15 -1.73
N GLY A 348 23.26 9.49 -2.34
CA GLY A 348 22.28 8.71 -1.57
C GLY A 348 22.97 7.58 -0.82
N THR A 349 22.61 7.40 0.45
CA THR A 349 23.10 6.29 1.29
C THR A 349 22.19 5.10 1.12
N LEU A 350 22.73 3.97 0.67
CA LEU A 350 21.99 2.72 0.54
C LEU A 350 21.93 2.02 1.90
N ILE A 351 20.75 1.48 2.20
CA ILE A 351 20.43 0.76 3.42
C ILE A 351 19.86 -0.60 3.02
N LYS A 352 20.41 -1.67 3.56
CA LYS A 352 19.85 -3.03 3.40
C LYS A 352 20.19 -3.91 4.60
N ALA A 353 19.47 -5.01 4.73
CA ALA A 353 19.84 -6.10 5.62
C ALA A 353 20.87 -7.01 4.92
N LYS A 354 21.83 -7.55 5.68
CA LYS A 354 22.84 -8.47 5.15
C LYS A 354 22.22 -9.75 4.57
N ASP A 355 21.18 -10.24 5.22
CA ASP A 355 20.43 -11.47 4.93
C ASP A 355 19.18 -11.24 4.05
N CYS A 356 18.86 -9.99 3.72
CA CYS A 356 17.71 -9.64 2.87
C CYS A 356 18.12 -8.68 1.73
N PRO A 357 18.94 -9.13 0.76
CA PRO A 357 19.45 -8.26 -0.31
C PRO A 357 18.38 -7.79 -1.30
N HIS A 358 17.21 -8.44 -1.30
CA HIS A 358 16.08 -8.13 -2.16
C HIS A 358 15.29 -6.90 -1.71
N GLN A 359 15.50 -6.42 -0.48
CA GLN A 359 14.92 -5.18 0.03
C GLN A 359 16.02 -4.13 0.19
N LYS A 360 15.85 -2.99 -0.47
CA LYS A 360 16.84 -1.90 -0.47
C LYS A 360 16.14 -0.58 -0.22
N PHE A 361 16.76 0.28 0.58
CA PHE A 361 16.34 1.67 0.76
C PHE A 361 17.47 2.61 0.40
N VAL A 362 17.16 3.79 -0.13
CA VAL A 362 18.13 4.86 -0.34
C VAL A 362 17.64 6.11 0.35
N LEU A 363 18.48 6.74 1.15
CA LEU A 363 18.21 8.04 1.78
C LEU A 363 19.10 9.10 1.17
N MET A 364 18.49 10.20 0.72
CA MET A 364 19.23 11.37 0.27
C MET A 364 19.71 12.18 1.47
N PRO A 365 20.95 12.68 1.45
CA PRO A 365 21.48 13.51 2.53
C PRO A 365 20.76 14.86 2.56
N VAL A 366 20.61 15.42 3.76
CA VAL A 366 20.17 16.81 3.97
C VAL A 366 21.39 17.68 4.27
N ARG A 367 21.30 18.97 3.93
CA ARG A 367 22.32 19.93 4.33
C ARG A 367 22.20 20.18 5.84
N LEU A 368 23.33 20.06 6.53
CA LEU A 368 23.49 20.11 7.97
C LEU A 368 23.84 21.49 8.50
#